data_AF-A0A7L0V780-F1
#
_entry.id   AF-A0A7L0V780-F1
#
_cell.length_a   1.000
_cell.length_b   1.000
_cell.length_c   1.000
_cell.angle_alpha   90.00
_cell.angle_beta   90.00
_cell.angle_gamma   90.00
#
_symmetry.space_group_name_H-M   'P 1'
#
loop_
_entity.id
_entity.type
_entity.pdbx_description
1 polymer ?
#
loop_
_entity_poly.entity_id
_entity_poly.type
_entity_poly.pdbx_seq_one_letter_code
_entity_poly.pdbx_strand_id
1 'polypeptide(L)'
;MGHGSDHGHGHDKVELPDYRQWKVEGTPLEEVQKRLARRGLRDPWARNEVWRYQGGFARPITITEIFTRGFKWGFAAFVLAVGIEYSLFPPKKNGGHH
;
A
#
# COMPACT_ATOMS: atom_id res chain seq x y z
N MET A 1 42.58 12.82 -25.56
CA MET A 1 41.79 11.57 -25.63
C MET A 1 40.88 11.48 -24.42
N GLY A 2 39.58 11.33 -24.64
CA GLY A 2 38.56 11.19 -23.59
C GLY A 2 37.17 11.29 -24.21
N HIS A 3 36.81 10.29 -25.04
CA HIS A 3 35.48 10.14 -25.62
C HIS A 3 34.46 9.85 -24.51
N GLY A 4 33.52 10.76 -24.29
CA GLY A 4 32.26 10.47 -23.60
C GLY A 4 31.15 10.44 -24.64
N SER A 5 30.75 9.24 -25.06
CA SER A 5 29.64 9.04 -26.01
C SER A 5 28.32 9.51 -25.40
N ASP A 6 27.81 10.62 -25.92
CA ASP A 6 26.49 11.16 -25.62
C ASP A 6 25.44 10.40 -26.44
N HIS A 7 24.87 9.34 -25.85
CA HIS A 7 23.77 8.57 -26.42
C HIS A 7 22.68 8.42 -25.35
N GLY A 8 21.76 9.39 -25.30
CA GLY A 8 20.61 9.37 -24.38
C GLY A 8 19.31 9.74 -25.09
N HIS A 9 18.47 8.74 -25.35
CA HIS A 9 17.12 8.90 -25.87
C HIS A 9 16.24 9.68 -24.89
N GLY A 10 15.77 10.88 -25.27
CA GLY A 10 14.39 11.39 -25.13
C GLY A 10 13.62 11.30 -23.79
N HIS A 11 14.27 11.06 -22.65
CA HIS A 11 13.66 11.21 -21.33
C HIS A 11 14.50 12.19 -20.53
N ASP A 12 13.87 13.26 -20.03
CA ASP A 12 14.50 14.21 -19.13
C ASP A 12 15.25 13.46 -18.03
N LYS A 13 16.49 13.90 -17.73
CA LYS A 13 17.29 13.29 -16.66
C LYS A 13 16.46 13.27 -15.38
N VAL A 14 16.26 12.09 -14.81
CA VAL A 14 15.57 11.94 -13.54
C VAL A 14 16.37 12.66 -12.47
N GLU A 15 15.81 13.74 -11.92
CA GLU A 15 16.39 14.42 -10.77
C GLU A 15 16.20 13.57 -9.51
N LEU A 16 17.31 13.23 -8.87
CA LEU A 16 17.31 12.52 -7.60
C LEU A 16 16.78 13.46 -6.51
N PRO A 17 15.85 13.02 -5.66
CA PRO A 17 15.30 13.89 -4.63
C PRO A 17 16.31 14.07 -3.48
N ASP A 18 16.22 15.19 -2.75
CA ASP A 18 17.22 15.57 -1.73
C ASP A 18 17.41 14.46 -0.68
N TYR A 19 18.66 14.08 -0.42
CA TYR A 19 19.01 13.05 0.56
C TYR A 19 18.59 13.42 1.99
N ARG A 20 18.45 14.72 2.30
CA ARG A 20 18.10 15.23 3.64
C ARG A 20 16.66 14.96 4.03
N GLN A 21 15.78 14.65 3.08
CA GLN A 21 14.40 14.29 3.37
C GLN A 21 14.29 12.95 4.10
N TRP A 22 15.26 12.05 3.91
CA TRP A 22 15.24 10.71 4.49
C TRP A 22 15.67 10.75 5.95
N LYS A 23 14.69 10.70 6.84
CA LYS A 23 14.83 10.76 8.30
C LYS A 23 14.41 9.45 8.96
N VAL A 24 15.13 9.04 10.00
CA VAL A 24 14.82 7.79 10.70
C VAL A 24 13.58 7.95 11.59
N GLU A 25 13.34 9.17 12.09
CA GLU A 25 12.21 9.48 12.96
C GLU A 25 10.86 9.08 12.33
N GLY A 26 9.99 8.46 13.13
CA GLY A 26 8.65 8.04 12.71
C GLY A 26 8.61 6.75 11.87
N THR A 27 9.76 6.13 11.59
CA THR A 27 9.84 4.83 10.90
C THR A 27 10.10 3.69 11.89
N PRO A 28 9.83 2.42 11.53
CA PRO A 28 10.19 1.26 12.36
C PRO A 28 11.69 1.19 12.68
N LEU A 29 12.55 1.77 11.84
CA LEU A 29 14.00 1.82 12.06
C LEU A 29 14.38 2.67 13.27
N GLU A 30 13.55 3.63 13.68
CA GLU A 30 13.76 4.37 14.93
C GLU A 30 13.73 3.44 16.15
N GLU A 31 12.81 2.47 16.15
CA GLU A 31 12.70 1.50 17.21
C GLU A 31 13.88 0.51 17.20
N VAL A 32 14.32 0.08 16.01
CA VAL A 32 15.52 -0.74 15.84
C VAL A 32 16.74 -0.01 16.41
N GLN A 33 16.92 1.27 16.08
CA GLN A 33 18.03 2.08 16.60
C GLN A 33 17.96 2.23 18.12
N LYS A 34 16.77 2.44 18.71
CA LYS A 34 16.56 2.46 20.17
C LYS A 34 16.92 1.12 20.82
N ARG A 35 16.64 -0.01 20.16
CA ARG A 35 17.00 -1.36 20.65
C ARG A 35 18.51 -1.61 20.57
N LEU A 36 19.17 -1.14 19.50
CA LEU A 36 20.63 -1.21 19.34
C LEU A 36 21.35 -0.32 20.35
N ALA A 37 20.88 0.91 20.55
CA ALA A 37 21.47 1.86 21.49
C ALA A 37 21.46 1.32 22.93
N ARG A 38 20.42 0.57 23.33
CA ARG A 38 20.37 -0.13 24.62
C ARG A 38 21.48 -1.17 24.81
N ARG A 39 22.09 -1.63 23.71
CA ARG A 39 23.23 -2.56 23.70
C ARG A 39 24.56 -1.85 23.42
N GLY A 40 24.58 -0.52 23.39
CA GLY A 40 25.76 0.26 23.00
C GLY A 40 26.08 0.21 21.51
N LEU A 41 25.14 -0.22 20.66
CA LEU A 41 25.31 -0.32 19.21
C LEU A 41 24.57 0.79 18.48
N ARG A 42 25.03 1.12 17.27
CA ARG A 42 24.39 2.08 16.37
C ARG A 42 24.45 1.55 14.94
N ASP A 43 23.31 1.51 14.26
CA ASP A 43 23.25 1.16 12.85
C ASP A 43 23.61 2.39 11.98
N PRO A 44 24.67 2.32 11.14
CA PRO A 44 25.03 3.38 10.20
C PRO A 44 24.16 3.38 8.93
N TRP A 45 23.47 2.30 8.61
CA TRP A 45 22.69 2.14 7.37
C TRP A 45 21.22 2.50 7.51
N ALA A 46 20.72 2.76 8.72
CA ALA A 46 19.33 3.10 8.97
C ALA A 46 18.78 4.15 7.99
N ARG A 47 19.50 5.25 7.75
CA ARG A 47 19.05 6.30 6.81
C ARG A 47 18.95 5.83 5.36
N ASN A 48 19.78 4.87 4.95
CA ASN A 48 19.73 4.30 3.60
C ASN A 48 18.50 3.40 3.39
N GLU A 49 17.94 2.82 4.44
CA GLU A 49 16.78 1.94 4.35
C GLU A 49 15.44 2.64 4.62
N VAL A 50 15.49 3.86 5.17
CA VAL A 50 14.32 4.68 5.53
C VAL A 50 13.33 4.86 4.40
N TRP A 51 13.79 5.03 3.16
CA TRP A 51 12.91 5.29 2.01
C TRP A 51 11.87 4.18 1.80
N ARG A 52 12.15 2.95 2.24
CA ARG A 52 11.22 1.81 2.17
C ARG A 52 10.01 1.98 3.08
N TYR A 53 10.14 2.77 4.14
CA TYR A 53 9.13 2.95 5.19
C TYR A 53 8.54 4.36 5.19
N GLN A 54 8.85 5.17 4.18
CA GLN A 54 8.33 6.53 4.02
C GLN A 54 7.50 6.67 2.73
N GLY A 55 6.73 7.76 2.66
CA GLY A 55 5.91 8.08 1.48
C GLY A 55 4.80 7.06 1.21
N GLY A 56 4.56 6.75 -0.06
CA GLY A 56 3.49 5.85 -0.49
C GLY A 56 3.62 4.40 0.01
N PHE A 57 4.81 4.00 0.46
CA PHE A 57 5.08 2.66 1.00
C PHE A 57 5.05 2.60 2.54
N ALA A 58 4.84 3.73 3.21
CA ALA A 58 4.82 3.80 4.67
C ALA A 58 3.68 2.98 5.31
N ARG A 59 2.62 2.74 4.54
CA ARG A 59 1.43 2.05 5.04
C ARG A 59 1.55 0.54 4.80
N PRO A 60 1.65 -0.29 5.87
CA PRO A 60 1.70 -1.74 5.70
C PRO A 60 0.34 -2.24 5.20
N ILE A 61 0.37 -3.07 4.16
CA ILE A 61 -0.84 -3.75 3.68
C ILE A 61 -1.26 -4.76 4.74
N THR A 62 -2.50 -4.65 5.19
CA THR A 62 -3.07 -5.61 6.15
C THR A 62 -3.68 -6.80 5.42
N ILE A 63 -3.63 -7.99 6.02
CA ILE A 63 -4.26 -9.19 5.47
C ILE A 63 -5.76 -8.98 5.24
N THR A 64 -6.43 -8.28 6.16
CA THR A 64 -7.85 -7.92 6.04
C THR A 64 -8.13 -7.03 4.83
N GLU A 65 -7.24 -6.08 4.53
CA GLU A 65 -7.37 -5.22 3.34
C GLU A 65 -7.26 -6.02 2.05
N ILE A 66 -6.40 -7.05 2.01
CA ILE A 66 -6.31 -7.97 0.87
C ILE A 66 -7.62 -8.74 0.70
N PHE A 67 -8.14 -9.33 1.78
CA PHE A 67 -9.39 -10.13 1.71
C PHE A 67 -10.64 -9.29 1.43
N THR A 68 -10.69 -8.07 1.92
CA THR A 68 -11.86 -7.18 1.74
C THR A 68 -11.73 -6.25 0.54
N ARG A 69 -10.64 -6.36 -0.24
CA ARG A 69 -10.44 -5.57 -1.45
C ARG A 69 -11.55 -5.86 -2.45
N GLY A 70 -12.31 -4.82 -2.80
CA GLY A 70 -13.45 -4.93 -3.73
C GLY A 70 -14.76 -5.39 -3.08
N PHE A 71 -14.76 -5.82 -1.81
CA PHE A 71 -15.96 -6.30 -1.12
C PHE A 71 -17.07 -5.22 -1.07
N LYS A 72 -16.71 -3.95 -0.86
CA LYS A 72 -17.69 -2.84 -0.82
C LYS A 72 -18.51 -2.74 -2.11
N TRP A 73 -17.83 -2.78 -3.26
CA TRP A 73 -18.48 -2.68 -4.56
C TRP A 73 -19.20 -3.97 -4.94
N GLY A 74 -18.60 -5.13 -4.64
CA GLY A 74 -19.25 -6.43 -4.84
C GLY A 74 -20.54 -6.56 -4.03
N PHE A 75 -20.53 -6.12 -2.77
CA PHE A 75 -21.72 -6.13 -1.91
C PHE A 75 -22.81 -5.18 -2.41
N ALA A 76 -22.44 -3.97 -2.86
CA ALA A 76 -23.40 -3.04 -3.45
C ALA A 76 -24.07 -3.62 -4.70
N ALA A 77 -23.29 -4.23 -5.60
CA ALA A 77 -23.80 -4.91 -6.79
C ALA A 77 -24.71 -6.10 -6.42
N PHE A 78 -24.33 -6.89 -5.41
CA PHE A 78 -25.12 -8.00 -4.90
C PHE A 78 -26.50 -7.54 -4.38
N VAL A 79 -26.55 -6.51 -3.55
CA VAL A 79 -27.82 -5.97 -3.02
C VAL A 79 -28.71 -5.43 -4.15
N LEU A 80 -28.13 -4.74 -5.13
CA LEU A 80 -28.87 -4.26 -6.30
C LEU A 80 -29.43 -5.43 -7.12
N ALA A 81 -28.63 -6.46 -7.37
CA ALA A 81 -29.07 -7.65 -8.09
C ALA A 81 -30.22 -8.35 -7.36
N VAL A 82 -30.10 -8.59 -6.06
CA VAL A 82 -31.16 -9.19 -5.24
C VAL A 82 -32.43 -8.33 -5.23
N GLY A 83 -32.29 -6.99 -5.17
CA GLY A 83 -33.42 -6.08 -5.24
C GLY A 83 -34.17 -6.16 -6.59
N ILE A 84 -33.43 -6.24 -7.70
CA ILE A 84 -34.00 -6.43 -9.04
C ILE A 84 -34.69 -7.78 -9.15
N GLU A 85 -34.03 -8.86 -8.73
CA GLU A 85 -34.59 -10.21 -8.74
C GLU A 85 -35.87 -10.30 -7.91
N TYR A 86 -35.88 -9.74 -6.71
CA TYR A 86 -37.06 -9.75 -5.84
C TYR A 86 -38.21 -8.92 -6.41
N SER A 87 -37.91 -7.82 -7.11
CA SER A 87 -38.92 -6.98 -7.76
C SER A 87 -39.52 -7.62 -9.02
N LEU A 88 -38.72 -8.35 -9.79
CA LEU A 88 -39.16 -8.97 -11.05
C LEU A 88 -39.72 -10.39 -10.85
N PHE A 89 -39.18 -11.12 -9.88
CA PHE A 89 -39.55 -12.49 -9.53
C PHE A 89 -39.86 -12.58 -8.03
N PRO A 90 -40.96 -11.95 -7.57
CA PRO A 90 -41.32 -12.02 -6.16
C PRO A 90 -41.51 -13.49 -5.76
N PRO A 91 -40.95 -13.93 -4.61
CA PRO A 91 -41.06 -15.31 -4.20
C PRO A 91 -42.53 -15.69 -4.03
N LYS A 92 -42.94 -16.82 -4.61
CA LYS A 92 -44.27 -17.37 -4.35
C LYS A 92 -44.41 -17.61 -2.85
N LYS A 93 -45.39 -16.97 -2.22
CA LYS A 93 -45.87 -17.42 -0.91
C LYS A 93 -46.35 -18.85 -1.08
N ASN A 94 -45.61 -19.82 -0.57
CA ASN A 94 -46.16 -21.14 -0.29
C ASN A 94 -47.18 -20.93 0.83
N GLY A 95 -48.41 -20.59 0.43
CA GLY A 95 -49.56 -20.67 1.31
C GLY A 95 -49.68 -22.13 1.74
N GLY A 96 -49.60 -22.35 3.05
CA GLY A 96 -49.88 -23.66 3.62
C GLY A 96 -51.26 -24.12 3.17
N HIS A 97 -51.30 -25.30 2.57
CA HIS A 97 -52.51 -26.10 2.46
C HIS A 97 -52.12 -27.51 2.90
N HIS A 98 -52.65 -27.89 4.06
CA HIS A 98 -53.06 -29.23 4.53
C HIS A 98 -52.29 -30.46 4.02
#